data_AF-A0A2N9BBS6-F1
#
_entry.id   AF-A0A2N9BBS6-F1
#
_cell.length_a   1.000
_cell.length_b   1.000
_cell.length_c   1.000
_cell.angle_alpha   90.00
_cell.angle_beta   90.00
_cell.angle_gamma   90.00
#
_symmetry.space_group_name_H-M   'P 1'
#
loop_
_entity.id
_entity.type
_entity.pdbx_description
1 polymer ?
#
loop_
_entity_poly.entity_id
_entity_poly.type
_entity_poly.pdbx_seq_one_letter_code
_entity_poly.pdbx_strand_id
1 'polypeptide(L)'
;MYTALRLQGRLKRELERGEVEITVVTPDPYMTYQPFLPEAAAGAISPRHVVVPLRRVLDRCRVVIGEATAIDHAKRTATVTTLATEEEGTGGQLLTYDELVLAPGSVSRTLPIPGLADHGIGFKTVEEAIGLRNHVIEQMDIASSTRDPAIRDAALTFVFVGGGFAGVEALGELEDMARYAARYYHNVQPEDMKWILVEASDRILPEVGEEMGRYTVTELRRRNIDVRLQTRLESCADRVAVLSDGARFPTRTVVWTAGVKPHPVLAATDLPRNGRGRLTCTAELTIAGTTHAWAAGDAAAVPDVTAGEPGRECAPNAQHAVRQARVLADNIVHTLRGEPLTTYAHKYAGSVASLGLHKGVAHVYGRKLKGYPAWFMHRAYHLSRVPTFNRKARVLAEWTLAGLFKREIVSLGSLEHPRAEFELAAGGKPSQDPPVNPKGSS
;
A
#
# COMPACT_ATOMS: atom_id res chain seq x y z
N MET A 1 5.12 13.49 -0.67
CA MET A 1 4.45 14.18 -1.80
C MET A 1 3.43 15.26 -1.38
N TYR A 2 2.34 14.93 -0.68
CA TYR A 2 1.26 15.92 -0.38
C TYR A 2 1.75 17.21 0.31
N THR A 3 2.71 17.12 1.22
CA THR A 3 3.34 18.28 1.87
C THR A 3 4.02 19.18 0.84
N ALA A 4 4.91 18.63 0.02
CA ALA A 4 5.64 19.36 -1.02
C ALA A 4 4.68 20.02 -2.02
N LEU A 5 3.61 19.31 -2.43
CA LEU A 5 2.58 19.84 -3.33
C LEU A 5 1.90 21.09 -2.75
N ARG A 6 1.68 21.14 -1.42
CA ARG A 6 1.12 22.32 -0.75
C ARG A 6 2.16 23.42 -0.57
N LEU A 7 3.38 23.08 -0.16
CA LEU A 7 4.48 24.03 0.02
C LEU A 7 4.77 24.80 -1.26
N GLN A 8 4.90 24.11 -2.40
CA GLN A 8 5.20 24.78 -3.67
C GLN A 8 4.12 25.78 -4.13
N GLY A 9 2.88 25.58 -3.68
CA GLY A 9 1.80 26.54 -3.91
C GLY A 9 1.82 27.71 -2.93
N ARG A 10 2.10 27.44 -1.64
CA ARG A 10 2.13 28.44 -0.57
C ARG A 10 3.37 29.36 -0.61
N LEU A 11 4.50 28.83 -1.07
CA LEU A 11 5.80 29.50 -1.19
C LEU A 11 6.14 29.85 -2.64
N LYS A 12 5.12 29.99 -3.50
CA LYS A 12 5.32 30.19 -4.94
C LYS A 12 6.23 31.39 -5.24
N ARG A 13 6.07 32.50 -4.52
CA ARG A 13 6.82 33.74 -4.77
C ARG A 13 8.26 33.60 -4.27
N GLU A 14 8.44 32.99 -3.11
CA GLU A 14 9.73 32.71 -2.49
C GLU A 14 10.57 31.75 -3.36
N LEU A 15 9.92 30.73 -3.95
CA LEU A 15 10.54 29.84 -4.93
C LEU A 15 10.94 30.56 -6.22
N GLU A 16 10.08 31.45 -6.74
CA GLU A 16 10.37 32.25 -7.94
C GLU A 16 11.53 33.23 -7.73
N ARG A 17 11.76 33.68 -6.49
CA ARG A 17 12.88 34.55 -6.11
C ARG A 17 14.16 33.78 -5.74
N GLY A 18 14.10 32.46 -5.62
CA GLY A 18 15.22 31.65 -5.14
C GLY A 18 15.51 31.80 -3.64
N GLU A 19 14.55 32.28 -2.85
CA GLU A 19 14.67 32.42 -1.40
C GLU A 19 14.49 31.06 -0.69
N VAL A 20 13.84 30.10 -1.34
CA VAL A 20 13.58 28.74 -0.84
C VAL A 20 13.79 27.73 -1.96
N GLU A 21 14.38 26.58 -1.64
CA GLU A 21 14.38 25.38 -2.48
C GLU A 21 13.62 24.25 -1.78
N ILE A 22 12.78 23.50 -2.51
CA ILE A 22 12.12 22.30 -1.99
C ILE A 22 12.71 21.08 -2.69
N THR A 23 13.42 20.25 -1.93
CA THR A 23 13.93 18.94 -2.41
C THR A 23 13.08 17.81 -1.86
N VAL A 24 12.62 16.91 -2.74
CA VAL A 24 11.87 15.71 -2.40
C VAL A 24 12.70 14.49 -2.76
N VAL A 25 13.10 13.72 -1.74
CA VAL A 25 13.82 12.45 -1.87
C VAL A 25 12.84 11.30 -1.66
N THR A 26 12.84 10.33 -2.58
CA THR A 26 11.97 9.16 -2.53
C THR A 26 12.46 8.09 -3.51
N PRO A 27 12.36 6.78 -3.16
CA PRO A 27 12.80 5.71 -4.07
C PRO A 27 11.94 5.66 -5.34
N ASP A 28 10.65 5.99 -5.23
CA ASP A 28 9.71 5.91 -6.36
C ASP A 28 9.51 7.27 -7.06
N PRO A 29 9.49 7.31 -8.41
CA PRO A 29 9.22 8.53 -9.17
C PRO A 29 7.73 8.93 -9.20
N TYR A 30 6.89 8.25 -8.44
CA TYR A 30 5.46 8.46 -8.37
C TYR A 30 4.95 8.24 -6.93
N MET A 31 3.72 8.66 -6.66
CA MET A 31 2.98 8.25 -5.45
C MET A 31 1.91 7.24 -5.83
N THR A 32 1.78 6.14 -5.08
CA THR A 32 0.67 5.19 -5.25
C THR A 32 -0.56 5.64 -4.47
N TYR A 33 -1.70 5.74 -5.15
CA TYR A 33 -3.00 5.96 -4.54
C TYR A 33 -3.57 4.61 -4.07
N GLN A 34 -3.11 4.19 -2.89
CA GLN A 34 -3.40 2.88 -2.28
C GLN A 34 -4.88 2.45 -2.26
N PRO A 35 -5.88 3.34 -2.08
CA PRO A 35 -7.27 2.89 -2.08
C PRO A 35 -7.77 2.28 -3.40
N PHE A 36 -7.10 2.52 -4.52
CA PHE A 36 -7.42 1.88 -5.80
C PHE A 36 -6.56 0.67 -6.12
N LEU A 37 -5.67 0.28 -5.20
CA LEU A 37 -4.78 -0.85 -5.39
C LEU A 37 -5.52 -2.19 -5.56
N PRO A 38 -6.59 -2.49 -4.78
CA PRO A 38 -7.44 -3.67 -5.02
C PRO A 38 -8.05 -3.70 -6.43
N GLU A 39 -8.58 -2.57 -6.89
CA GLU A 39 -9.16 -2.47 -8.24
C GLU A 39 -8.11 -2.65 -9.34
N ALA A 40 -6.87 -2.16 -9.13
CA ALA A 40 -5.76 -2.41 -10.06
C ALA A 40 -5.31 -3.89 -10.07
N ALA A 41 -5.29 -4.53 -8.90
CA ALA A 41 -4.99 -5.95 -8.78
C ALA A 41 -6.02 -6.83 -9.49
N ALA A 42 -7.29 -6.43 -9.54
CA ALA A 42 -8.32 -7.15 -10.30
C ALA A 42 -8.42 -6.75 -11.78
N GLY A 43 -7.57 -5.82 -12.26
CA GLY A 43 -7.63 -5.31 -13.63
C GLY A 43 -8.84 -4.42 -13.93
N ALA A 44 -9.53 -3.91 -12.91
CA ALA A 44 -10.65 -2.98 -13.07
C ALA A 44 -10.20 -1.53 -13.35
N ILE A 45 -8.97 -1.18 -12.94
CA ILE A 45 -8.33 0.11 -13.21
C ILE A 45 -6.92 -0.18 -13.75
N SER A 46 -6.48 0.57 -14.76
CA SER A 46 -5.10 0.45 -15.24
C SER A 46 -4.12 0.82 -14.12
N PRO A 47 -3.02 0.06 -13.92
CA PRO A 47 -2.02 0.41 -12.91
C PRO A 47 -1.41 1.81 -13.11
N ARG A 48 -1.32 2.25 -14.37
CA ARG A 48 -0.86 3.60 -14.68
C ARG A 48 -1.79 4.67 -14.13
N HIS A 49 -3.06 4.38 -13.85
CA HIS A 49 -4.05 5.29 -13.29
C HIS A 49 -4.06 5.35 -11.75
N VAL A 50 -3.46 4.38 -11.06
CA VAL A 50 -3.36 4.40 -9.58
C VAL A 50 -2.12 5.13 -9.05
N VAL A 51 -1.11 5.40 -9.88
CA VAL A 51 0.08 6.17 -9.48
C VAL A 51 -0.11 7.68 -9.65
N VAL A 52 0.83 8.55 -9.26
CA VAL A 52 0.83 9.99 -9.58
C VAL A 52 2.28 10.44 -9.80
N PRO A 53 2.67 10.83 -11.03
CA PRO A 53 4.07 11.09 -11.38
C PRO A 53 4.60 12.35 -10.71
N LEU A 54 5.60 12.22 -9.84
CA LEU A 54 6.07 13.32 -8.98
C LEU A 54 6.60 14.50 -9.78
N ARG A 55 7.45 14.26 -10.78
CA ARG A 55 8.04 15.32 -11.62
C ARG A 55 7.01 16.20 -12.32
N ARG A 56 5.81 15.67 -12.58
CA ARG A 56 4.72 16.42 -13.22
C ARG A 56 3.91 17.25 -12.22
N VAL A 57 3.64 16.71 -11.02
CA VAL A 57 2.83 17.42 -10.02
C VAL A 57 3.66 18.33 -9.13
N LEU A 58 4.96 18.05 -8.98
CA LEU A 58 5.91 18.83 -8.20
C LEU A 58 6.85 19.62 -9.12
N ASP A 59 6.27 20.38 -10.04
CA ASP A 59 6.95 21.12 -11.10
C ASP A 59 7.83 22.29 -10.61
N ARG A 60 7.73 22.64 -9.33
CA ARG A 60 8.54 23.66 -8.65
C ARG A 60 9.45 23.09 -7.56
N CYS A 61 9.53 21.76 -7.46
CA CYS A 61 10.40 21.08 -6.50
C CYS A 61 11.52 20.35 -7.25
N ARG A 62 12.68 20.24 -6.62
CA ARG A 62 13.72 19.31 -7.02
C ARG A 62 13.32 17.90 -6.58
N VAL A 63 13.15 16.98 -7.53
CA VAL A 63 12.81 15.57 -7.23
C VAL A 63 14.05 14.70 -7.44
N VAL A 64 14.52 14.10 -6.34
CA VAL A 64 15.63 13.15 -6.30
C VAL A 64 15.06 11.75 -6.12
N ILE A 65 15.31 10.89 -7.11
CA ILE A 65 14.91 9.48 -7.04
C ILE A 65 16.03 8.73 -6.35
N GLY A 66 15.79 8.35 -5.10
CA GLY A 66 16.77 7.77 -4.21
C GLY A 66 16.22 7.53 -2.82
N GLU A 67 16.90 6.69 -2.06
CA GLU A 67 16.53 6.31 -0.71
C GLU A 67 17.41 7.05 0.31
N ALA A 68 16.78 7.70 1.29
CA ALA A 68 17.49 8.20 2.45
C ALA A 68 17.85 7.04 3.37
N THR A 69 19.14 6.82 3.62
CA THR A 69 19.64 5.69 4.42
C THR A 69 20.00 6.10 5.85
N ALA A 70 20.32 7.37 6.07
CA ALA A 70 20.59 7.93 7.40
C ALA A 70 20.25 9.42 7.45
N ILE A 71 19.81 9.90 8.62
CA ILE A 71 19.54 11.31 8.91
C ILE A 71 20.31 11.71 10.17
N ASP A 72 21.21 12.68 10.06
CA ASP A 72 21.88 13.33 11.20
C ASP A 72 21.29 14.74 11.35
N HIS A 73 20.31 14.88 12.23
CA HIS A 73 19.58 16.13 12.41
C HIS A 73 20.41 17.18 13.17
N ALA A 74 21.26 16.76 14.11
CA ALA A 74 22.22 17.64 14.76
C ALA A 74 23.12 18.38 13.76
N LYS A 75 23.55 17.70 12.68
CA LYS A 75 24.31 18.32 11.57
C LYS A 75 23.45 18.82 10.42
N ARG A 76 22.14 18.62 10.47
CA ARG A 76 21.17 18.90 9.40
C ARG A 76 21.54 18.28 8.04
N THR A 77 21.84 17.00 8.07
CA THR A 77 22.23 16.24 6.87
C THR A 77 21.44 14.95 6.70
N ALA A 78 21.29 14.53 5.45
CA ALA A 78 20.70 13.26 5.04
C ALA A 78 21.66 12.54 4.09
N THR A 79 21.93 11.26 4.34
CA THR A 79 22.66 10.40 3.40
C THR A 79 21.66 9.75 2.46
N VAL A 80 21.84 9.92 1.16
CA VAL A 80 20.91 9.45 0.11
C VAL A 80 21.64 8.60 -0.90
N THR A 81 21.12 7.40 -1.14
CA THR A 81 21.57 6.52 -2.22
C THR A 81 20.63 6.67 -3.42
N THR A 82 21.20 6.80 -4.61
CA THR A 82 20.48 6.88 -5.89
C THR A 82 21.02 5.82 -6.85
N LEU A 83 20.27 5.54 -7.93
CA LEU A 83 20.74 4.64 -8.99
C LEU A 83 22.10 5.08 -9.58
N ALA A 84 22.33 6.40 -9.71
CA ALA A 84 23.59 6.93 -10.23
C ALA A 84 24.75 6.65 -9.26
N THR A 85 24.58 6.91 -7.97
CA THR A 85 25.61 6.64 -6.97
C THR A 85 25.91 5.16 -6.79
N GLU A 86 24.92 4.29 -7.04
CA GLU A 86 25.12 2.84 -7.06
C GLU A 86 25.96 2.41 -8.28
N GLU A 87 25.65 2.94 -9.47
CA GLU A 87 26.42 2.67 -10.69
C GLU A 87 27.86 3.20 -10.61
N GLU A 88 28.04 4.39 -10.03
CA GLU A 88 29.35 5.00 -9.82
C GLU A 88 30.16 4.33 -8.69
N GLY A 89 29.53 3.55 -7.81
CA GLY A 89 30.17 2.95 -6.64
C GLY A 89 30.65 3.98 -5.61
N THR A 90 30.11 5.20 -5.64
CA THR A 90 30.55 6.34 -4.80
C THR A 90 29.94 6.32 -3.41
N GLY A 91 28.97 5.42 -3.15
CA GLY A 91 28.23 5.36 -1.89
C GLY A 91 27.15 6.44 -1.78
N GLY A 92 26.58 6.62 -0.59
CA GLY A 92 25.51 7.60 -0.39
C GLY A 92 26.01 9.04 -0.53
N GLN A 93 25.25 9.88 -1.24
CA GLN A 93 25.48 11.32 -1.32
C GLN A 93 24.92 12.03 -0.09
N LEU A 94 25.66 13.03 0.42
CA LEU A 94 25.18 13.89 1.51
C LEU A 94 24.34 15.05 0.96
N LEU A 95 23.15 15.24 1.52
CA LEU A 95 22.29 16.40 1.31
C LEU A 95 22.15 17.19 2.61
N THR A 96 22.40 18.50 2.55
CA THR A 96 22.15 19.44 3.67
C THR A 96 20.75 20.03 3.57
N TYR A 97 20.16 20.41 4.70
CA TYR A 97 18.85 21.06 4.73
C TYR A 97 18.74 22.09 5.87
N ASP A 98 17.77 22.99 5.75
CA ASP A 98 17.37 23.89 6.85
C ASP A 98 16.17 23.34 7.61
N GLU A 99 15.18 22.84 6.89
CA GLU A 99 13.94 22.25 7.40
C GLU A 99 13.80 20.79 6.92
N LEU A 100 13.54 19.86 7.84
CA LEU A 100 13.34 18.44 7.51
C LEU A 100 11.87 18.02 7.64
N VAL A 101 11.32 17.45 6.57
CA VAL A 101 10.05 16.69 6.64
C VAL A 101 10.33 15.20 6.48
N LEU A 102 10.26 14.44 7.57
CA LEU A 102 10.48 13.00 7.57
C LEU A 102 9.12 12.26 7.53
N ALA A 103 8.70 11.89 6.32
CA ALA A 103 7.43 11.20 6.09
C ALA A 103 7.56 9.97 5.15
N PRO A 104 8.43 8.98 5.48
CA PRO A 104 8.63 7.78 4.66
C PRO A 104 7.45 6.79 4.73
N GLY A 105 6.48 7.05 5.60
CA GLY A 105 5.33 6.18 5.81
C GLY A 105 5.70 4.90 6.58
N SER A 106 5.07 3.80 6.18
CA SER A 106 5.21 2.48 6.80
C SER A 106 5.64 1.45 5.76
N VAL A 107 6.11 0.29 6.20
CA VAL A 107 6.37 -0.91 5.38
C VAL A 107 5.58 -2.09 5.93
N SER A 108 5.42 -3.16 5.15
CA SER A 108 4.79 -4.40 5.61
C SER A 108 5.54 -4.96 6.82
N ARG A 109 4.81 -5.31 7.88
CA ARG A 109 5.41 -5.95 9.05
C ARG A 109 5.46 -7.45 8.80
N THR A 110 6.65 -7.97 8.54
CA THR A 110 6.88 -9.42 8.55
C THR A 110 7.05 -9.92 9.98
N LEU A 111 6.55 -11.13 10.23
CA LEU A 111 6.82 -11.90 11.44
C LEU A 111 7.79 -13.03 11.08
N PRO A 112 8.55 -13.60 12.03
CA PRO A 112 9.44 -14.74 11.79
C PRO A 112 8.64 -16.04 11.61
N ILE A 113 7.73 -16.05 10.64
CA ILE A 113 6.91 -17.20 10.24
C ILE A 113 7.72 -17.97 9.20
N PRO A 114 8.01 -19.27 9.41
CA PRO A 114 8.77 -20.07 8.46
C PRO A 114 8.14 -20.05 7.05
N GLY A 115 8.96 -19.75 6.03
CA GLY A 115 8.57 -19.63 4.63
C GLY A 115 7.95 -18.30 4.22
N LEU A 116 7.63 -17.40 5.17
CA LEU A 116 6.93 -16.14 4.83
C LEU A 116 7.80 -15.20 3.99
N ALA A 117 9.10 -15.13 4.28
CA ALA A 117 10.02 -14.29 3.52
C ALA A 117 10.21 -14.79 2.08
N ASP A 118 10.11 -16.11 1.87
CA ASP A 118 10.40 -16.76 0.58
C ASP A 118 9.15 -16.91 -0.30
N HIS A 119 7.96 -16.96 0.31
CA HIS A 119 6.71 -17.29 -0.39
C HIS A 119 5.58 -16.27 -0.18
N GLY A 120 5.74 -15.33 0.77
CA GLY A 120 4.74 -14.31 1.04
C GLY A 120 4.72 -13.23 -0.05
N ILE A 121 3.52 -12.88 -0.51
CA ILE A 121 3.28 -11.79 -1.45
C ILE A 121 2.72 -10.60 -0.66
N GLY A 122 3.39 -9.45 -0.70
CA GLY A 122 2.89 -8.22 -0.11
C GLY A 122 1.76 -7.61 -0.93
N PHE A 123 1.10 -6.57 -0.38
CA PHE A 123 0.04 -5.85 -1.10
C PHE A 123 0.01 -4.38 -0.71
N LYS A 124 1.08 -3.65 -1.06
CA LYS A 124 1.29 -2.26 -0.66
C LYS A 124 1.68 -1.34 -1.83
N THR A 125 2.35 -1.89 -2.83
CA THR A 125 2.84 -1.20 -4.03
C THR A 125 2.04 -1.59 -5.26
N VAL A 126 2.12 -0.77 -6.31
CA VAL A 126 1.42 -1.06 -7.58
C VAL A 126 2.03 -2.28 -8.27
N GLU A 127 3.33 -2.48 -8.12
CA GLU A 127 4.10 -3.62 -8.59
C GLU A 127 3.60 -4.91 -7.95
N GLU A 128 3.48 -4.96 -6.61
CA GLU A 128 2.92 -6.11 -5.89
C GLU A 128 1.48 -6.42 -6.33
N ALA A 129 0.66 -5.39 -6.57
CA ALA A 129 -0.71 -5.58 -7.01
C ALA A 129 -0.81 -6.17 -8.43
N ILE A 130 0.04 -5.72 -9.36
CA ILE A 130 0.12 -6.28 -10.71
C ILE A 130 0.70 -7.70 -10.67
N GLY A 131 1.77 -7.92 -9.90
CA GLY A 131 2.40 -9.23 -9.73
C GLY A 131 1.39 -10.24 -9.19
N LEU A 132 0.64 -9.87 -8.15
CA LEU A 132 -0.40 -10.73 -7.58
C LEU A 132 -1.51 -11.04 -8.60
N ARG A 133 -1.92 -10.08 -9.44
CA ARG A 133 -2.87 -10.32 -10.52
C ARG A 133 -2.38 -11.39 -11.49
N ASN A 134 -1.17 -11.19 -12.01
CA ASN A 134 -0.56 -12.08 -12.98
C ASN A 134 -0.39 -13.48 -12.37
N HIS A 135 0.12 -13.53 -11.14
CA HIS A 135 0.29 -14.76 -10.38
C HIS A 135 -1.01 -15.56 -10.22
N VAL A 136 -2.12 -14.90 -9.89
CA VAL A 136 -3.43 -15.58 -9.77
C VAL A 136 -3.88 -16.19 -11.10
N ILE A 137 -3.72 -15.47 -12.21
CA ILE A 137 -4.06 -15.98 -13.55
C ILE A 137 -3.13 -17.14 -13.93
N GLU A 138 -1.83 -17.01 -13.66
CA GLU A 138 -0.85 -18.08 -13.89
C GLU A 138 -1.16 -19.33 -13.07
N GLN A 139 -1.65 -19.19 -11.84
CA GLN A 139 -2.12 -20.32 -11.05
C GLN A 139 -3.32 -21.03 -11.72
N MET A 140 -4.25 -20.27 -12.30
CA MET A 140 -5.36 -20.84 -13.08
C MET A 140 -4.85 -21.56 -14.33
N ASP A 141 -3.83 -21.02 -15.02
CA ASP A 141 -3.19 -21.65 -16.18
C ASP A 141 -2.49 -22.96 -15.81
N ILE A 142 -1.77 -22.98 -14.68
CA ILE A 142 -1.14 -24.20 -14.13
C ILE A 142 -2.21 -25.24 -13.83
N ALA A 143 -3.29 -24.85 -13.15
CA ALA A 143 -4.38 -25.74 -12.79
C ALA A 143 -5.11 -26.31 -14.01
N SER A 144 -5.26 -25.52 -15.07
CA SER A 144 -5.85 -25.90 -16.35
C SER A 144 -4.96 -26.88 -17.13
N SER A 145 -3.64 -26.77 -16.98
CA SER A 145 -2.67 -27.52 -17.80
C SER A 145 -2.12 -28.78 -17.12
N THR A 146 -2.28 -28.93 -15.81
CA THR A 146 -1.77 -30.08 -15.06
C THR A 146 -2.77 -31.23 -14.98
N ARG A 147 -2.25 -32.46 -14.88
CA ARG A 147 -3.02 -33.68 -14.54
C ARG A 147 -2.79 -34.16 -13.11
N ASP A 148 -1.81 -33.59 -12.41
CA ASP A 148 -1.51 -33.92 -11.03
C ASP A 148 -2.53 -33.22 -10.10
N PRO A 149 -3.38 -33.98 -9.37
CA PRO A 149 -4.38 -33.40 -8.48
C PRO A 149 -3.78 -32.52 -7.37
N ALA A 150 -2.60 -32.85 -6.85
CA ALA A 150 -1.97 -32.10 -5.78
C ALA A 150 -1.46 -30.73 -6.28
N ILE A 151 -0.89 -30.70 -7.48
CA ILE A 151 -0.48 -29.45 -8.13
C ILE A 151 -1.71 -28.57 -8.42
N ARG A 152 -2.79 -29.16 -8.94
CA ARG A 152 -4.04 -28.45 -9.24
C ARG A 152 -4.63 -27.84 -7.98
N ASP A 153 -4.74 -28.62 -6.90
CA ASP A 153 -5.29 -28.17 -5.63
C ASP A 153 -4.50 -27.02 -5.02
N ALA A 154 -3.16 -27.13 -5.03
CA ALA A 154 -2.30 -26.08 -4.50
C ALA A 154 -2.32 -24.79 -5.35
N ALA A 155 -2.47 -24.91 -6.67
CA ALA A 155 -2.57 -23.75 -7.56
C ALA A 155 -3.91 -23.00 -7.37
N LEU A 156 -5.02 -23.72 -7.16
CA LEU A 156 -6.34 -23.11 -6.98
C LEU A 156 -6.67 -22.73 -5.53
N THR A 157 -5.69 -22.77 -4.63
CA THR A 157 -5.85 -22.38 -3.22
C THR A 157 -5.13 -21.07 -2.95
N PHE A 158 -5.88 -20.04 -2.55
CA PHE A 158 -5.38 -18.68 -2.32
C PHE A 158 -5.60 -18.28 -0.85
N VAL A 159 -4.51 -18.03 -0.12
CA VAL A 159 -4.55 -17.70 1.32
C VAL A 159 -4.19 -16.24 1.53
N PHE A 160 -5.11 -15.47 2.11
CA PHE A 160 -4.90 -14.07 2.48
C PHE A 160 -4.83 -13.96 4.00
N VAL A 161 -3.76 -13.37 4.51
CA VAL A 161 -3.53 -13.17 5.95
C VAL A 161 -3.65 -11.69 6.28
N GLY A 162 -4.61 -11.35 7.14
CA GLY A 162 -4.95 -9.98 7.56
C GLY A 162 -6.35 -9.55 7.10
N GLY A 163 -7.27 -9.40 8.04
CA GLY A 163 -8.65 -8.96 7.86
C GLY A 163 -8.85 -7.44 7.86
N GLY A 164 -7.80 -6.66 7.56
CA GLY A 164 -7.90 -5.21 7.36
C GLY A 164 -8.43 -4.85 5.96
N PHE A 165 -8.55 -3.54 5.67
CA PHE A 165 -9.04 -3.07 4.36
C PHE A 165 -8.27 -3.69 3.19
N ALA A 166 -6.93 -3.60 3.21
CA ALA A 166 -6.10 -4.11 2.13
C ALA A 166 -6.34 -5.59 1.83
N GLY A 167 -6.36 -6.46 2.86
CA GLY A 167 -6.56 -7.90 2.68
C GLY A 167 -7.97 -8.25 2.22
N VAL A 168 -9.00 -7.66 2.83
CA VAL A 168 -10.41 -7.93 2.48
C VAL A 168 -10.74 -7.42 1.08
N GLU A 169 -10.31 -6.21 0.72
CA GLU A 169 -10.55 -5.62 -0.60
C GLU A 169 -9.79 -6.38 -1.68
N ALA A 170 -8.51 -6.67 -1.46
CA ALA A 170 -7.70 -7.43 -2.42
C ALA A 170 -8.30 -8.82 -2.68
N LEU A 171 -8.68 -9.53 -1.62
CA LEU A 171 -9.33 -10.84 -1.74
C LEU A 171 -10.64 -10.73 -2.52
N GLY A 172 -11.51 -9.77 -2.18
CA GLY A 172 -12.80 -9.63 -2.83
C GLY A 172 -12.71 -9.29 -4.32
N GLU A 173 -11.82 -8.37 -4.68
CA GLU A 173 -11.59 -7.94 -6.06
C GLU A 173 -10.91 -9.04 -6.90
N LEU A 174 -9.89 -9.73 -6.36
CA LEU A 174 -9.20 -10.82 -7.05
C LEU A 174 -10.07 -12.07 -7.20
N GLU A 175 -10.91 -12.38 -6.21
CA GLU A 175 -11.88 -13.49 -6.31
C GLU A 175 -12.92 -13.20 -7.40
N ASP A 176 -13.43 -11.96 -7.50
CA ASP A 176 -14.33 -11.56 -8.60
C ASP A 176 -13.64 -11.67 -9.97
N MET A 177 -12.37 -11.27 -10.05
CA MET A 177 -11.57 -11.38 -11.27
C MET A 177 -11.40 -12.85 -11.68
N ALA A 178 -10.93 -13.70 -10.77
CA ALA A 178 -10.67 -15.11 -11.04
C ALA A 178 -11.96 -15.87 -11.38
N ARG A 179 -13.06 -15.61 -10.65
CA ARG A 179 -14.39 -16.16 -10.96
C ARG A 179 -14.88 -15.77 -12.35
N TYR A 180 -14.63 -14.53 -12.79
CA TYR A 180 -14.95 -14.11 -14.14
C TYR A 180 -14.04 -14.79 -15.18
N ALA A 181 -12.73 -14.85 -14.91
CA ALA A 181 -11.74 -15.44 -15.79
C ALA A 181 -11.97 -16.95 -16.02
N ALA A 182 -12.48 -17.67 -15.02
CA ALA A 182 -12.79 -19.10 -15.08
C ALA A 182 -13.66 -19.49 -16.30
N ARG A 183 -14.50 -18.56 -16.79
CA ARG A 183 -15.35 -18.76 -17.99
C ARG A 183 -14.57 -19.00 -19.28
N TYR A 184 -13.29 -18.60 -19.32
CA TYR A 184 -12.40 -18.79 -20.47
C TYR A 184 -11.55 -20.07 -20.34
N TYR A 185 -11.64 -20.76 -19.21
CA TYR A 185 -10.98 -22.04 -18.99
C TYR A 185 -11.96 -23.18 -19.29
N HIS A 186 -11.47 -24.21 -19.97
CA HIS A 186 -12.30 -25.36 -20.36
C HIS A 186 -12.53 -26.34 -19.20
N ASN A 187 -11.71 -26.29 -18.15
CA ASN A 187 -11.65 -27.28 -17.07
C ASN A 187 -11.39 -26.67 -15.67
N VAL A 188 -11.57 -25.35 -15.49
CA VAL A 188 -11.50 -24.67 -14.20
C VAL A 188 -12.83 -23.99 -13.96
N GLN A 189 -13.52 -24.37 -12.88
CA GLN A 189 -14.79 -23.77 -12.45
C GLN A 189 -14.57 -22.88 -11.23
N PRO A 190 -15.45 -21.88 -10.98
CA PRO A 190 -15.36 -21.06 -9.78
C PRO A 190 -15.32 -21.83 -8.46
N GLU A 191 -15.99 -22.98 -8.41
CA GLU A 191 -16.09 -23.84 -7.24
C GLU A 191 -14.81 -24.64 -6.97
N ASP A 192 -13.92 -24.77 -7.97
CA ASP A 192 -12.60 -25.39 -7.78
C ASP A 192 -11.65 -24.48 -6.97
N MET A 193 -11.90 -23.17 -6.96
CA MET A 193 -11.02 -22.19 -6.32
C MET A 193 -11.35 -22.02 -4.83
N LYS A 194 -10.34 -22.21 -3.98
CA LYS A 194 -10.43 -22.05 -2.53
C LYS A 194 -9.83 -20.71 -2.14
N TRP A 195 -10.67 -19.81 -1.64
CA TRP A 195 -10.25 -18.50 -1.13
C TRP A 195 -10.36 -18.50 0.38
N ILE A 196 -9.23 -18.31 1.07
CA ILE A 196 -9.15 -18.36 2.53
C ILE A 196 -8.70 -17.01 3.06
N LEU A 197 -9.46 -16.43 3.99
CA LEU A 197 -9.11 -15.24 4.75
C LEU A 197 -8.77 -15.63 6.18
N VAL A 198 -7.55 -15.35 6.62
CA VAL A 198 -7.05 -15.63 7.96
C VAL A 198 -6.87 -14.32 8.73
N GLU A 199 -7.53 -14.20 9.88
CA GLU A 199 -7.45 -13.03 10.76
C GLU A 199 -7.24 -13.44 12.20
N ALA A 200 -6.24 -12.83 12.84
CA ALA A 200 -5.81 -13.17 14.19
C ALA A 200 -6.78 -12.69 15.28
N SER A 201 -7.60 -11.67 14.99
CA SER A 201 -8.62 -11.14 15.89
C SER A 201 -10.00 -11.78 15.67
N ASP A 202 -10.96 -11.41 16.51
CA ASP A 202 -12.35 -11.89 16.48
C ASP A 202 -13.21 -11.19 15.41
N ARG A 203 -12.64 -10.28 14.61
CA ARG A 203 -13.36 -9.45 13.65
C ARG A 203 -12.47 -9.00 12.49
N ILE A 204 -13.09 -8.68 11.36
CA ILE A 204 -12.45 -8.01 10.23
C ILE A 204 -12.92 -6.56 10.13
N LEU A 205 -12.13 -5.73 9.45
CA LEU A 205 -12.39 -4.30 9.24
C LEU A 205 -12.79 -3.59 10.55
N PRO A 206 -11.96 -3.62 11.61
CA PRO A 206 -12.33 -3.09 12.91
C PRO A 206 -12.80 -1.62 12.87
N GLU A 207 -12.34 -0.85 11.89
CA GLU A 207 -12.67 0.57 11.69
C GLU A 207 -14.09 0.82 11.18
N VAL A 208 -14.79 -0.16 10.59
CA VAL A 208 -16.22 -0.02 10.23
C VAL A 208 -17.15 -0.40 11.40
N GLY A 209 -16.61 -0.95 12.48
CA GLY A 209 -17.34 -1.39 13.67
C GLY A 209 -17.90 -2.81 13.55
N GLU A 210 -18.26 -3.37 14.70
CA GLU A 210 -18.58 -4.80 14.87
C GLU A 210 -19.73 -5.30 13.98
N GLU A 211 -20.84 -4.56 13.90
CA GLU A 211 -21.99 -4.95 13.08
C GLU A 211 -21.61 -5.05 11.59
N MET A 212 -20.82 -4.08 11.10
CA MET A 212 -20.39 -4.05 9.71
C MET A 212 -19.35 -5.13 9.43
N GLY A 213 -18.43 -5.39 10.37
CA GLY A 213 -17.51 -6.53 10.29
C GLY A 213 -18.23 -7.87 10.17
N ARG A 214 -19.26 -8.13 11.01
CA ARG A 214 -20.10 -9.35 10.93
C ARG A 214 -20.84 -9.47 9.60
N TYR A 215 -21.39 -8.36 9.12
CA TYR A 215 -22.05 -8.32 7.81
C TYR A 215 -21.06 -8.66 6.69
N THR A 216 -19.84 -8.10 6.72
CA THR A 216 -18.79 -8.42 5.75
C THR A 216 -18.45 -9.91 5.77
N VAL A 217 -18.23 -10.52 6.94
CA VAL A 217 -17.97 -11.96 7.05
C VAL A 217 -19.10 -12.78 6.42
N THR A 218 -20.35 -12.38 6.65
CA THR A 218 -21.52 -13.04 6.07
C THR A 218 -21.51 -12.97 4.54
N GLU A 219 -21.19 -11.80 3.98
CA GLU A 219 -21.11 -11.60 2.52
C GLU A 219 -19.95 -12.37 1.88
N LEU A 220 -18.78 -12.42 2.54
CA LEU A 220 -17.65 -13.21 2.05
C LEU A 220 -17.98 -14.71 2.05
N ARG A 221 -18.56 -15.22 3.15
CA ARG A 221 -18.96 -16.64 3.23
C ARG A 221 -20.04 -17.02 2.21
N ARG A 222 -20.96 -16.11 1.88
CA ARG A 222 -21.94 -16.30 0.79
C ARG A 222 -21.29 -16.47 -0.59
N ARG A 223 -20.05 -16.01 -0.77
CA ARG A 223 -19.24 -16.21 -1.98
C ARG A 223 -18.33 -17.45 -1.91
N ASN A 224 -18.57 -18.34 -0.94
CA ASN A 224 -17.75 -19.52 -0.67
C ASN A 224 -16.30 -19.21 -0.24
N ILE A 225 -16.08 -18.02 0.34
CA ILE A 225 -14.79 -17.66 0.94
C ILE A 225 -14.73 -18.21 2.36
N ASP A 226 -13.69 -18.98 2.67
CA ASP A 226 -13.43 -19.51 4.00
C ASP A 226 -12.79 -18.44 4.89
N VAL A 227 -13.57 -17.92 5.85
CA VAL A 227 -13.12 -16.87 6.77
C VAL A 227 -12.79 -17.47 8.14
N ARG A 228 -11.49 -17.49 8.47
CA ARG A 228 -10.88 -17.98 9.70
C ARG A 228 -10.52 -16.83 10.64
N LEU A 229 -11.42 -16.52 11.56
CA LEU A 229 -11.18 -15.55 12.64
C LEU A 229 -10.43 -16.22 13.80
N GLN A 230 -9.82 -15.42 14.67
CA GLN A 230 -9.01 -15.88 15.80
C GLN A 230 -7.96 -16.93 15.41
N THR A 231 -7.47 -16.84 14.17
CA THR A 231 -6.59 -17.83 13.56
C THR A 231 -5.36 -17.13 13.00
N ARG A 232 -4.19 -17.74 13.17
CA ARG A 232 -2.91 -17.19 12.70
C ARG A 232 -2.29 -18.12 11.67
N LEU A 233 -1.50 -17.55 10.76
CA LEU A 233 -0.56 -18.32 9.95
C LEU A 233 0.66 -18.68 10.82
N GLU A 234 0.95 -19.96 10.96
CA GLU A 234 2.10 -20.46 11.71
C GLU A 234 3.28 -20.81 10.82
N SER A 235 3.02 -21.23 9.58
CA SER A 235 4.04 -21.52 8.58
C SER A 235 3.44 -21.44 7.18
N CYS A 236 4.25 -21.10 6.18
CA CYS A 236 3.97 -21.36 4.78
C CYS A 236 5.16 -22.05 4.07
N ALA A 237 6.02 -22.72 4.84
CA ALA A 237 7.13 -23.50 4.31
C ALA A 237 6.62 -24.63 3.41
N ASP A 238 7.45 -25.06 2.47
CA ASP A 238 7.15 -26.14 1.52
C ASP A 238 5.85 -25.92 0.73
N ARG A 239 5.42 -24.67 0.57
CA ARG A 239 4.15 -24.28 -0.08
C ARG A 239 2.91 -24.86 0.60
N VAL A 240 2.94 -25.00 1.92
CA VAL A 240 1.78 -25.40 2.72
C VAL A 240 1.50 -24.34 3.79
N ALA A 241 0.38 -23.64 3.68
CA ALA A 241 -0.08 -22.74 4.74
C ALA A 241 -0.63 -23.56 5.92
N VAL A 242 0.06 -23.48 7.05
CA VAL A 242 -0.31 -24.10 8.33
C VAL A 242 -0.90 -23.03 9.22
N LEU A 243 -2.12 -23.27 9.70
CA LEU A 243 -2.84 -22.36 10.58
C LEU A 243 -2.81 -22.84 12.02
N SER A 244 -3.00 -21.91 12.95
CA SER A 244 -2.99 -22.18 14.40
C SER A 244 -4.15 -23.05 14.91
N ASP A 245 -5.18 -23.25 14.09
CA ASP A 245 -6.27 -24.20 14.36
C ASP A 245 -5.93 -25.64 13.90
N GLY A 246 -4.71 -25.86 13.39
CA GLY A 246 -4.23 -27.12 12.85
C GLY A 246 -4.59 -27.35 11.38
N ALA A 247 -5.36 -26.46 10.74
CA ALA A 247 -5.67 -26.59 9.33
C ALA A 247 -4.43 -26.42 8.45
N ARG A 248 -4.38 -27.19 7.36
CA ARG A 248 -3.25 -27.20 6.42
C ARG A 248 -3.78 -27.05 5.00
N PHE A 249 -3.25 -26.09 4.28
CA PHE A 249 -3.63 -25.78 2.91
C PHE A 249 -2.41 -25.82 2.01
N PRO A 250 -2.25 -26.84 1.14
CA PRO A 250 -1.33 -26.73 0.02
C PRO A 250 -1.71 -25.49 -0.79
N THR A 251 -0.76 -24.57 -0.97
CA THR A 251 -1.04 -23.30 -1.65
C THR A 251 0.20 -22.74 -2.30
N ARG A 252 0.03 -22.21 -3.51
CA ARG A 252 1.06 -21.43 -4.20
C ARG A 252 0.96 -19.93 -3.95
N THR A 253 -0.09 -19.46 -3.27
CA THR A 253 -0.39 -18.04 -3.09
C THR A 253 -0.67 -17.74 -1.62
N VAL A 254 0.28 -17.07 -0.96
CA VAL A 254 0.12 -16.55 0.41
C VAL A 254 0.26 -15.03 0.37
N VAL A 255 -0.84 -14.30 0.50
CA VAL A 255 -0.86 -12.83 0.51
C VAL A 255 -0.81 -12.32 1.94
N TRP A 256 0.18 -11.48 2.25
CA TRP A 256 0.41 -10.95 3.58
C TRP A 256 0.02 -9.47 3.69
N THR A 257 -1.03 -9.20 4.45
CA THR A 257 -1.53 -7.85 4.75
C THR A 257 -1.69 -7.60 6.26
N ALA A 258 -1.17 -8.51 7.10
CA ALA A 258 -1.31 -8.48 8.55
C ALA A 258 -0.32 -7.49 9.20
N GLY A 259 -0.61 -6.21 9.02
CA GLY A 259 -0.01 -5.12 9.75
C GLY A 259 1.19 -4.46 9.07
N VAL A 260 1.48 -3.26 9.55
CA VAL A 260 2.58 -2.41 9.07
C VAL A 260 3.47 -1.99 10.23
N LYS A 261 4.71 -1.64 9.92
CA LYS A 261 5.65 -1.02 10.85
C LYS A 261 6.20 0.28 10.23
N PRO A 262 6.65 1.26 11.03
CA PRO A 262 7.27 2.46 10.49
C PRO A 262 8.49 2.12 9.62
N HIS A 263 8.81 2.98 8.65
CA HIS A 263 9.92 2.74 7.73
C HIS A 263 11.26 2.56 8.48
N PRO A 264 12.13 1.61 8.11
CA PRO A 264 13.40 1.35 8.79
C PRO A 264 14.35 2.55 8.90
N VAL A 265 14.29 3.51 7.98
CA VAL A 265 15.07 4.76 8.04
C VAL A 265 14.88 5.52 9.36
N LEU A 266 13.74 5.36 10.05
CA LEU A 266 13.52 5.97 11.36
C LEU A 266 14.45 5.39 12.43
N ALA A 267 15.05 4.21 12.23
CA ALA A 267 16.09 3.69 13.11
C ALA A 267 17.47 4.31 12.87
N ALA A 268 17.69 4.90 11.70
CA ALA A 268 18.93 5.54 11.29
C ALA A 268 18.86 7.07 11.43
N THR A 269 18.25 7.55 12.52
CA THR A 269 18.19 8.98 12.86
C THR A 269 18.35 9.21 14.36
N ASP A 270 18.87 10.38 14.71
CA ASP A 270 18.98 10.94 16.07
C ASP A 270 17.65 11.54 16.59
N LEU A 271 16.58 11.55 15.78
CA LEU A 271 15.29 12.10 16.15
C LEU A 271 14.52 11.20 17.16
N PRO A 272 13.76 11.80 18.10
CA PRO A 272 13.06 11.06 19.14
C PRO A 272 11.91 10.21 18.59
N ARG A 273 11.81 8.98 19.12
CA ARG A 273 10.81 7.97 18.73
C ARG A 273 10.09 7.41 19.94
N ASN A 274 8.85 7.00 19.74
CA ASN A 274 8.09 6.27 20.75
C ASN A 274 8.46 4.77 20.74
N GLY A 275 7.93 4.00 21.71
CA GLY A 275 8.21 2.56 21.85
C GLY A 275 7.76 1.69 20.66
N ARG A 276 7.01 2.26 19.69
CA ARG A 276 6.58 1.59 18.46
C ARG A 276 7.44 1.98 17.25
N GLY A 277 8.51 2.76 17.45
CA GLY A 277 9.43 3.21 16.41
C GLY A 277 8.92 4.35 15.54
N ARG A 278 7.82 5.02 15.90
CA ARG A 278 7.32 6.22 15.21
C ARG A 278 7.98 7.47 15.78
N LEU A 279 8.18 8.49 14.97
CA LEU A 279 8.68 9.80 15.42
C LEU A 279 7.67 10.43 16.39
N THR A 280 8.12 10.85 17.57
CA THR A 280 7.26 11.48 18.56
C THR A 280 6.98 12.92 18.12
N CYS A 281 5.71 13.25 17.86
CA CYS A 281 5.34 14.58 17.36
C CYS A 281 4.45 15.35 18.34
N THR A 282 4.38 16.67 18.17
CA THR A 282 3.31 17.49 18.77
C THR A 282 2.07 17.50 17.89
N ALA A 283 0.98 18.10 18.37
CA ALA A 283 -0.24 18.26 17.58
C ALA A 283 -0.06 19.29 16.43
N GLU A 284 1.00 20.08 16.45
CA GLU A 284 1.41 21.01 15.38
C GLU A 284 2.28 20.32 14.32
N LEU A 285 2.53 19.02 14.46
CA LEU A 285 3.27 18.17 13.52
C LEU A 285 4.80 18.44 13.49
N THR A 286 5.32 19.13 14.49
CA THR A 286 6.76 19.19 14.78
C THR A 286 7.20 17.93 15.51
N ILE A 287 8.48 17.58 15.40
CA ILE A 287 9.08 16.50 16.18
C ILE A 287 9.36 17.03 17.60
N ALA A 288 8.87 16.31 18.61
CA ALA A 288 8.90 16.76 19.99
C ALA A 288 10.33 17.04 20.47
N GLY A 289 10.54 18.19 21.13
CA GLY A 289 11.85 18.58 21.64
C GLY A 289 12.89 18.93 20.56
N THR A 290 12.48 19.06 19.29
CA THR A 290 13.37 19.34 18.16
C THR A 290 12.84 20.52 17.33
N THR A 291 13.71 21.44 16.95
CA THR A 291 13.39 22.56 16.05
C THR A 291 13.68 22.19 14.60
N HIS A 292 12.93 22.75 13.64
CA HIS A 292 13.17 22.55 12.19
C HIS A 292 13.03 21.09 11.69
N ALA A 293 12.29 20.26 12.43
CA ALA A 293 12.01 18.88 12.06
C ALA A 293 10.51 18.56 12.21
N TRP A 294 9.96 17.94 11.18
CA TRP A 294 8.53 17.72 11.02
C TRP A 294 8.26 16.29 10.58
N ALA A 295 7.13 15.73 10.99
CA ALA A 295 6.70 14.41 10.52
C ALA A 295 5.18 14.27 10.48
N ALA A 296 4.70 13.44 9.56
CA ALA A 296 3.29 13.14 9.37
C ALA A 296 3.07 11.73 8.80
N GLY A 297 1.82 11.28 8.80
CA GLY A 297 1.42 9.96 8.32
C GLY A 297 1.90 8.84 9.24
N ASP A 298 2.03 7.63 8.68
CA ASP A 298 2.30 6.42 9.47
C ASP A 298 3.65 6.43 10.20
N ALA A 299 4.60 7.26 9.76
CA ALA A 299 5.90 7.44 10.39
C ALA A 299 5.82 8.26 11.69
N ALA A 300 4.74 9.01 11.91
CA ALA A 300 4.58 9.95 13.00
C ALA A 300 3.59 9.46 14.06
N ALA A 301 3.94 9.66 15.32
CA ALA A 301 3.08 9.55 16.48
C ALA A 301 2.54 10.95 16.82
N VAL A 302 1.47 11.33 16.12
CA VAL A 302 0.79 12.62 16.31
C VAL A 302 -0.33 12.46 17.33
N PRO A 303 -0.42 13.30 18.38
CA PRO A 303 -1.55 13.30 19.30
C PRO A 303 -2.88 13.59 18.59
N ASP A 304 -3.91 12.80 18.89
CA ASP A 304 -5.28 13.06 18.43
C ASP A 304 -6.02 13.91 19.46
N VAL A 305 -5.99 15.23 19.27
CA VAL A 305 -6.69 16.20 20.12
C VAL A 305 -8.22 16.10 20.03
N THR A 306 -8.75 15.30 19.12
CA THR A 306 -10.19 15.08 18.94
C THR A 306 -10.68 13.76 19.52
N ALA A 307 -9.76 12.92 20.03
CA ALA A 307 -10.10 11.66 20.67
C ALA A 307 -10.90 11.88 21.96
N GLY A 308 -11.81 10.96 22.27
CA GLY A 308 -12.60 11.01 23.50
C GLY A 308 -11.77 10.73 24.77
N GLU A 309 -10.58 10.15 24.62
CA GLU A 309 -9.64 9.87 25.70
C GLU A 309 -8.31 10.60 25.46
N PRO A 310 -7.76 11.29 26.48
CA PRO A 310 -6.44 11.91 26.38
C PRO A 310 -5.32 10.90 26.05
N GLY A 311 -4.28 11.35 25.38
CA GLY A 311 -3.09 10.55 25.10
C GLY A 311 -3.22 9.55 23.93
N ARG A 312 -4.36 9.55 23.23
CA ARG A 312 -4.51 8.78 21.98
C ARG A 312 -3.70 9.42 20.85
N GLU A 313 -3.06 8.59 20.04
CA GLU A 313 -2.34 9.00 18.83
C GLU A 313 -3.24 8.78 17.60
N CYS A 314 -3.09 9.60 16.56
CA CYS A 314 -3.78 9.42 15.29
C CYS A 314 -3.46 8.03 14.69
N ALA A 315 -4.48 7.43 14.07
CA ALA A 315 -4.34 6.14 13.41
C ALA A 315 -3.48 6.25 12.13
N PRO A 316 -2.66 5.22 11.80
CA PRO A 316 -1.84 5.20 10.59
C PRO A 316 -2.71 4.92 9.36
N ASN A 317 -3.33 5.96 8.81
CA ASN A 317 -4.19 5.85 7.64
C ASN A 317 -4.05 7.07 6.71
N ALA A 318 -4.46 6.89 5.45
CA ALA A 318 -4.41 7.95 4.44
C ALA A 318 -5.27 9.18 4.81
N GLN A 319 -6.35 8.99 5.60
CA GLN A 319 -7.23 10.08 6.03
C GLN A 319 -6.47 11.10 6.89
N HIS A 320 -5.69 10.62 7.86
CA HIS A 320 -4.79 11.43 8.67
C HIS A 320 -3.62 11.94 7.84
N ALA A 321 -2.91 11.09 7.11
CA ALA A 321 -1.71 11.48 6.36
C ALA A 321 -1.94 12.68 5.42
N VAL A 322 -3.01 12.66 4.62
CA VAL A 322 -3.34 13.75 3.67
C VAL A 322 -3.70 15.04 4.40
N ARG A 323 -4.40 14.95 5.53
CA ARG A 323 -4.82 16.14 6.29
C ARG A 323 -3.71 16.71 7.15
N GLN A 324 -2.89 15.86 7.75
CA GLN A 324 -1.67 16.26 8.45
C GLN A 324 -0.72 16.95 7.49
N ALA A 325 -0.51 16.42 6.28
CA ALA A 325 0.31 17.07 5.26
C ALA A 325 -0.13 18.51 4.94
N ARG A 326 -1.45 18.80 5.04
CA ARG A 326 -1.98 20.16 4.86
C ARG A 326 -1.50 21.10 5.97
N VAL A 327 -1.73 20.70 7.22
CA VAL A 327 -1.37 21.50 8.40
C VAL A 327 0.15 21.62 8.54
N LEU A 328 0.89 20.53 8.30
CA LEU A 328 2.35 20.49 8.37
C LEU A 328 2.96 21.50 7.40
N ALA A 329 2.53 21.49 6.14
CA ALA A 329 3.04 22.46 5.16
C ALA A 329 2.69 23.91 5.52
N ASP A 330 1.50 24.16 6.07
CA ASP A 330 1.11 25.50 6.53
C ASP A 330 1.97 25.94 7.72
N ASN A 331 2.26 25.05 8.66
CA ASN A 331 3.10 25.33 9.83
C ASN A 331 4.56 25.57 9.47
N ILE A 332 5.09 24.89 8.45
CA ILE A 332 6.41 25.24 7.89
C ILE A 332 6.39 26.67 7.34
N VAL A 333 5.36 27.03 6.55
CA VAL A 333 5.23 28.41 6.03
C VAL A 333 5.11 29.42 7.17
N HIS A 334 4.36 29.11 8.22
CA HIS A 334 4.26 29.97 9.39
C HIS A 334 5.61 30.12 10.09
N THR A 335 6.36 29.04 10.25
CA THR A 335 7.71 29.05 10.83
C THR A 335 8.65 29.95 10.04
N LEU A 336 8.67 29.83 8.72
CA LEU A 336 9.48 30.67 7.83
C LEU A 336 9.09 32.17 7.89
N ARG A 337 7.86 32.47 8.32
CA ARG A 337 7.32 33.84 8.41
C ARG A 337 7.25 34.38 9.84
N GLY A 338 7.69 33.60 10.84
CA GLY A 338 7.56 33.98 12.26
C GLY A 338 6.10 34.04 12.76
N GLU A 339 5.20 33.29 12.12
CA GLU A 339 3.76 33.22 12.45
C GLU A 339 3.49 32.04 13.44
N PRO A 340 2.42 32.12 14.25
CA PRO A 340 2.07 31.05 15.17
C PRO A 340 1.65 29.76 14.45
N LEU A 341 1.99 28.61 15.04
CA LEU A 341 1.62 27.30 14.50
C LEU A 341 0.14 26.99 14.71
N THR A 342 -0.41 26.16 13.83
CA THR A 342 -1.78 25.65 13.91
C THR A 342 -1.79 24.21 14.40
N THR A 343 -2.66 23.92 15.37
CA THR A 343 -2.90 22.56 15.86
C THR A 343 -3.66 21.72 14.82
N TYR A 344 -3.21 20.50 14.56
CA TYR A 344 -3.93 19.51 13.78
C TYR A 344 -5.10 18.94 14.59
N ALA A 345 -6.32 19.16 14.12
CA ALA A 345 -7.53 18.57 14.69
C ALA A 345 -8.38 17.97 13.57
N HIS A 346 -8.58 16.65 13.58
CA HIS A 346 -9.47 15.99 12.64
C HIS A 346 -10.26 14.86 13.28
N LYS A 347 -11.55 15.10 13.46
CA LYS A 347 -12.48 14.04 13.87
C LYS A 347 -12.64 13.03 12.74
N TYR A 348 -12.56 11.75 13.09
CA TYR A 348 -12.77 10.63 12.17
C TYR A 348 -14.01 10.83 11.29
N ALA A 349 -13.81 10.87 9.97
CA ALA A 349 -14.89 11.13 9.02
C ALA A 349 -15.67 9.86 8.61
N GLY A 350 -15.22 8.69 9.06
CA GLY A 350 -15.76 7.39 8.67
C GLY A 350 -14.81 6.57 7.79
N SER A 351 -15.25 5.36 7.47
CA SER A 351 -14.56 4.37 6.64
C SER A 351 -15.49 3.78 5.59
N VAL A 352 -14.90 3.33 4.49
CA VAL A 352 -15.58 2.59 3.44
C VAL A 352 -14.63 1.50 2.96
N ALA A 353 -15.16 0.30 2.68
CA ALA A 353 -14.44 -0.80 2.04
C ALA A 353 -15.22 -1.33 0.83
N SER A 354 -14.53 -1.64 -0.26
CA SER A 354 -15.05 -2.48 -1.34
C SER A 354 -15.05 -3.95 -0.90
N LEU A 355 -16.03 -4.74 -1.33
CA LEU A 355 -16.06 -6.20 -1.13
C LEU A 355 -16.10 -6.91 -2.48
N GLY A 356 -15.40 -6.35 -3.46
CA GLY A 356 -15.54 -6.69 -4.86
C GLY A 356 -16.68 -5.94 -5.55
N LEU A 357 -17.08 -6.40 -6.72
CA LEU A 357 -18.01 -5.66 -7.56
C LEU A 357 -19.39 -5.54 -6.96
N HIS A 358 -19.91 -4.30 -7.00
CA HIS A 358 -21.27 -3.95 -6.58
C HIS A 358 -21.56 -4.22 -5.10
N LYS A 359 -20.54 -4.59 -4.32
CA LYS A 359 -20.64 -4.91 -2.90
C LYS A 359 -19.65 -4.06 -2.12
N GLY A 360 -20.11 -3.51 -1.01
CA GLY A 360 -19.28 -2.67 -0.17
C GLY A 360 -19.91 -2.48 1.20
N VAL A 361 -19.10 -1.95 2.11
CA VAL A 361 -19.51 -1.56 3.45
C VAL A 361 -19.01 -0.17 3.75
N ALA A 362 -19.89 0.70 4.22
CA ALA A 362 -19.54 2.07 4.56
C ALA A 362 -20.08 2.42 5.95
N HIS A 363 -19.28 3.12 6.73
CA HIS A 363 -19.70 3.80 7.95
C HIS A 363 -19.20 5.24 7.89
N VAL A 364 -20.07 6.16 7.47
CA VAL A 364 -19.70 7.56 7.20
C VAL A 364 -20.62 8.48 7.99
N TYR A 365 -20.03 9.38 8.79
CA TYR A 365 -20.76 10.32 9.67
C TYR A 365 -21.90 9.67 10.48
N GLY A 366 -21.66 8.49 11.05
CA GLY A 366 -22.64 7.75 11.87
C GLY A 366 -23.73 7.01 11.09
N ARG A 367 -23.71 7.05 9.75
CA ARG A 367 -24.63 6.29 8.89
C ARG A 367 -23.94 5.06 8.32
N LYS A 368 -24.63 3.90 8.39
CA LYS A 368 -24.15 2.63 7.85
C LYS A 368 -24.81 2.36 6.51
N LEU A 369 -24.02 2.03 5.49
CA LEU A 369 -24.52 1.61 4.17
C LEU A 369 -23.93 0.25 3.81
N LYS A 370 -24.70 -0.55 3.06
CA LYS A 370 -24.38 -1.93 2.67
C LYS A 370 -24.64 -2.11 1.17
N GLY A 371 -23.89 -3.01 0.53
CA GLY A 371 -24.11 -3.40 -0.87
C GLY A 371 -23.81 -2.29 -1.88
N TYR A 372 -24.65 -2.17 -2.91
CA TYR A 372 -24.42 -1.27 -4.04
C TYR A 372 -24.26 0.22 -3.66
N PRO A 373 -25.10 0.82 -2.78
CA PRO A 373 -24.91 2.21 -2.34
C PRO A 373 -23.57 2.45 -1.64
N ALA A 374 -23.08 1.48 -0.85
CA ALA A 374 -21.78 1.57 -0.18
C ALA A 374 -20.63 1.46 -1.18
N TRP A 375 -20.73 0.54 -2.14
CA TRP A 375 -19.77 0.39 -3.24
C TRP A 375 -19.68 1.65 -4.12
N PHE A 376 -20.82 2.26 -4.48
CA PHE A 376 -20.84 3.51 -5.24
C PHE A 376 -20.24 4.67 -4.44
N MET A 377 -20.57 4.76 -3.14
CA MET A 377 -19.99 5.76 -2.24
C MET A 377 -18.47 5.62 -2.11
N HIS A 378 -17.95 4.39 -2.02
CA HIS A 378 -16.51 4.10 -2.03
C HIS A 378 -15.84 4.75 -3.25
N ARG A 379 -16.34 4.42 -4.44
CA ARG A 379 -15.85 4.95 -5.72
C ARG A 379 -15.92 6.47 -5.79
N ALA A 380 -17.09 7.05 -5.49
CA ALA A 380 -17.28 8.50 -5.54
C ALA A 380 -16.35 9.24 -4.56
N TYR A 381 -16.22 8.73 -3.32
CA TYR A 381 -15.34 9.31 -2.32
C TYR A 381 -13.87 9.28 -2.78
N HIS A 382 -13.36 8.11 -3.18
CA HIS A 382 -11.96 7.99 -3.57
C HIS A 382 -11.64 8.74 -4.85
N LEU A 383 -12.56 8.79 -5.82
CA LEU A 383 -12.41 9.62 -7.02
C LEU A 383 -12.26 11.10 -6.66
N SER A 384 -13.04 11.60 -5.69
CA SER A 384 -12.94 12.99 -5.24
C SER A 384 -11.58 13.32 -4.60
N ARG A 385 -10.91 12.31 -4.01
CA ARG A 385 -9.65 12.43 -3.27
C ARG A 385 -8.39 12.21 -4.12
N VAL A 386 -8.52 11.69 -5.34
CA VAL A 386 -7.41 11.64 -6.30
C VAL A 386 -6.82 13.05 -6.48
N PRO A 387 -5.50 13.26 -6.39
CA PRO A 387 -4.94 14.61 -6.35
C PRO A 387 -5.14 15.43 -7.63
N THR A 388 -5.14 14.79 -8.80
CA THR A 388 -5.09 15.47 -10.10
C THR A 388 -6.38 15.29 -10.92
N PHE A 389 -6.90 16.37 -11.51
CA PHE A 389 -8.11 16.33 -12.33
C PHE A 389 -8.02 15.38 -13.53
N ASN A 390 -6.89 15.36 -14.25
CA ASN A 390 -6.70 14.47 -15.40
C ASN A 390 -6.87 12.99 -15.01
N ARG A 391 -6.33 12.57 -13.86
CA ARG A 391 -6.51 11.19 -13.38
C ARG A 391 -7.94 10.91 -12.93
N LYS A 392 -8.63 11.88 -12.32
CA LYS A 392 -10.07 11.73 -12.03
C LYS A 392 -10.86 11.44 -13.30
N ALA A 393 -10.63 12.20 -14.36
CA ALA A 393 -11.31 11.98 -15.65
C ALA A 393 -10.99 10.60 -16.24
N ARG A 394 -9.73 10.15 -16.17
CA ARG A 394 -9.32 8.82 -16.67
C ARG A 394 -9.92 7.67 -15.88
N VAL A 395 -9.89 7.73 -14.55
CA VAL A 395 -10.53 6.70 -13.69
C VAL A 395 -12.03 6.65 -13.95
N LEU A 396 -12.70 7.80 -14.07
CA LEU A 396 -14.12 7.85 -14.39
C LEU A 396 -14.42 7.25 -15.78
N ALA A 397 -13.58 7.52 -16.77
CA ALA A 397 -13.70 6.94 -18.11
C ALA A 397 -13.51 5.42 -18.07
N GLU A 398 -12.52 4.90 -17.36
CA GLU A 398 -12.32 3.45 -17.19
C GLU A 398 -13.50 2.79 -16.49
N TRP A 399 -14.03 3.38 -15.41
CA TRP A 399 -15.22 2.83 -14.77
C TRP A 399 -16.44 2.82 -15.70
N THR A 400 -16.60 3.86 -16.53
CA THR A 400 -17.68 3.92 -17.52
C THR A 400 -17.49 2.86 -18.59
N LEU A 401 -16.27 2.72 -19.12
CA LEU A 401 -15.93 1.73 -20.14
C LEU A 401 -16.04 0.30 -19.60
N ALA A 402 -15.55 0.03 -18.40
CA ALA A 402 -15.66 -1.28 -17.73
C ALA A 402 -17.12 -1.67 -17.42
N GLY A 403 -18.02 -0.68 -17.32
CA GLY A 403 -19.47 -0.91 -17.24
C GLY A 403 -20.12 -1.19 -18.60
N LEU A 404 -19.55 -0.69 -19.70
CA LEU A 404 -20.08 -0.82 -21.06
C LEU A 404 -19.48 -1.99 -21.85
N PHE A 405 -18.24 -2.37 -21.55
CA PHE A 405 -17.44 -3.35 -22.29
C PHE A 405 -16.96 -4.48 -21.38
N LYS A 406 -16.72 -5.67 -21.97
CA LYS A 406 -16.20 -6.84 -21.24
C LYS A 406 -14.79 -6.58 -20.73
N ARG A 407 -14.43 -7.19 -19.60
CA ARG A 407 -13.08 -7.08 -19.01
C ARG A 407 -12.07 -7.80 -19.87
N GLU A 408 -10.99 -7.11 -20.20
CA GLU A 408 -9.78 -7.75 -20.73
C GLU A 408 -8.92 -8.17 -19.55
N ILE A 409 -8.98 -9.45 -19.21
CA ILE A 409 -8.11 -10.06 -18.19
C ILE A 409 -7.03 -10.81 -18.96
N VAL A 410 -5.85 -10.22 -19.03
CA VAL A 410 -4.66 -10.83 -19.65
C VAL A 410 -3.53 -10.76 -18.63
N SER A 411 -2.89 -11.90 -18.36
CA SER A 411 -1.62 -11.92 -17.64
C SER A 411 -0.51 -11.53 -18.59
N LEU A 412 0.35 -10.60 -18.16
CA LEU A 412 1.60 -10.26 -18.85
C LEU A 412 2.77 -10.82 -18.04
N GLY A 413 2.88 -12.16 -17.96
CA GLY A 413 3.91 -12.84 -17.18
C GLY A 413 5.35 -12.46 -17.55
N SER A 414 5.59 -11.98 -18.77
CA SER A 414 6.91 -11.49 -19.21
C SER A 414 7.36 -10.18 -18.55
N LEU A 415 6.48 -9.49 -17.79
CA LEU A 415 6.86 -8.28 -17.05
C LEU A 415 7.82 -8.55 -15.89
N GLU A 416 7.83 -9.75 -15.33
CA GLU A 416 8.75 -10.11 -14.22
C GLU A 416 10.17 -10.37 -14.72
N HIS A 417 10.32 -10.81 -15.98
CA HIS A 417 11.62 -11.04 -16.64
C HIS A 417 11.63 -10.46 -18.06
N PRO A 418 11.62 -9.12 -18.22
CA PRO A 418 11.47 -8.47 -19.53
C PRO A 418 12.65 -8.75 -20.48
N ARG A 419 13.79 -9.20 -19.94
CA ARG A 419 14.97 -9.60 -20.73
C ARG A 419 14.95 -11.06 -21.18
N ALA A 420 14.07 -11.90 -20.64
CA ALA A 420 14.09 -13.34 -20.88
C ALA A 420 13.99 -13.67 -22.39
N GLU A 421 13.13 -13.00 -23.14
CA GLU A 421 13.01 -13.20 -24.59
C GLU A 421 14.27 -12.78 -25.34
N PHE A 422 14.91 -11.68 -24.93
CA PHE A 422 16.14 -11.19 -25.56
C PHE A 422 17.34 -12.09 -25.20
N GLU A 423 17.41 -12.60 -23.97
CA GLU A 423 18.41 -13.59 -23.55
C GLU A 423 18.27 -14.88 -24.36
N LEU A 424 17.04 -15.35 -24.55
CA LEU A 424 16.74 -16.52 -25.38
C LEU A 424 17.18 -16.28 -26.84
N ALA A 425 16.89 -15.10 -27.40
CA ALA A 425 17.35 -14.70 -28.73
C ALA A 425 18.88 -14.57 -28.84
N ALA A 426 19.55 -14.19 -27.75
CA ALA A 426 21.01 -14.12 -27.65
C ALA A 426 21.68 -15.47 -27.34
N GLY A 427 20.92 -16.56 -27.24
CA GLY A 427 21.42 -17.92 -26.96
C GLY A 427 21.61 -18.24 -25.47
N GLY A 428 21.19 -17.36 -24.56
CA GLY A 428 21.10 -17.61 -23.13
C GLY A 428 19.87 -18.47 -22.78
N LYS A 429 19.98 -19.30 -21.74
CA LYS A 429 18.79 -19.88 -21.10
C LYS A 429 18.14 -18.78 -20.25
N PRO A 430 16.83 -18.53 -20.34
CA PRO A 430 16.15 -17.62 -19.44
C PRO A 430 16.39 -18.03 -17.98
N SER A 431 16.82 -17.11 -17.12
CA SER A 431 16.91 -17.37 -15.68
C SER A 431 15.50 -17.65 -15.15
N GLN A 432 15.22 -18.88 -14.72
CA GLN A 432 13.97 -19.22 -14.02
C GLN A 432 14.07 -19.08 -12.51
N ASP A 433 15.22 -18.66 -11.98
CA ASP A 433 15.45 -18.53 -10.55
C ASP A 433 15.42 -17.05 -10.11
N PRO A 434 14.87 -16.74 -8.93
CA PRO A 434 15.03 -15.42 -8.33
C PRO A 434 16.52 -15.13 -8.13
N PRO A 435 16.96 -13.85 -8.20
CA PRO A 435 18.35 -13.50 -8.00
C PRO A 435 18.82 -13.97 -6.63
N VAL A 436 19.69 -14.99 -6.61
CA VAL A 436 20.47 -15.37 -5.44
C VAL A 436 21.34 -14.16 -5.11
N ASN A 437 21.01 -13.47 -4.02
CA ASN A 437 21.81 -12.35 -3.53
C ASN A 437 23.17 -12.90 -3.09
N PRO A 438 24.28 -12.66 -3.81
CA PRO A 438 25.57 -13.21 -3.45
C PRO A 438 26.24 -12.21 -2.51
N LYS A 439 25.79 -12.15 -1.26
CA LYS A 439 26.51 -11.63 -0.09
C LYS A 439 25.69 -11.82 1.17
N GLY A 440 25.94 -12.96 1.81
CA GLY A 440 25.39 -13.32 3.11
C GLY A 440 26.18 -14.47 3.72
N SER A 441 27.50 -14.36 3.72
CA SER A 441 28.38 -15.23 4.50
C SER A 441 29.47 -14.38 5.14
N SER A 442 29.20 -13.92 6.36
CA SER A 442 30.11 -13.78 7.52
C SER A 442 29.36 -13.08 8.64
#